data_AF-A0A495FBI1-F1
#
_entry.id   AF-A0A495FBI1-F1
#
_cell.length_a   1.000
_cell.length_b   1.000
_cell.length_c   1.000
_cell.angle_alpha   90.00
_cell.angle_beta   90.00
_cell.angle_gamma   90.00
#
_symmetry.space_group_name_H-M   'P 1'
#
loop_
_entity.id
_entity.type
_entity.pdbx_description
1 polymer ?
#
loop_
_entity_poly.entity_id
_entity_poly.type
_entity_poly.pdbx_seq_one_letter_code
_entity_poly.pdbx_strand_id
1 'polypeptide(L)'
;MTPQNSQAHPTRWVRLTALLLLVSLAACGGGGSADGPTAGAVAPSPAPAPAPAPGASPAPSVPGALSPTYTGEGTFYGATGEGNCTFDASPGNLLVAAMNGPDYAGSAVCGQFVAVTGPKGAVTVRITDQCPECKTGDLDLSESAFARIADPVAGRVPIRWHVVPGDVTGPVSYRYKEGSSRWWVAIQVRNHRLPITGLEIKPSGSADWIAVARTDYNYFVHPSAIATGPLQVRITALGGATLIDTLPEPSDGVVVAGAGQFP
;
A
#
# COMPACT_ATOMS: atom_id res chain seq x y z
N MET A 1 23.98 4.71 59.30
CA MET A 1 23.41 4.11 58.07
C MET A 1 23.40 5.19 57.01
N THR A 2 24.40 5.15 56.15
CA THR A 2 24.83 6.17 55.19
C THR A 2 24.18 5.91 53.83
N PRO A 3 23.81 6.96 53.05
CA PRO A 3 23.18 6.79 51.74
C PRO A 3 24.22 6.43 50.66
N GLN A 4 23.90 5.45 49.81
CA GLN A 4 24.72 5.07 48.66
C GLN A 4 24.48 6.02 47.48
N ASN A 5 25.58 6.55 47.00
CA ASN A 5 25.74 7.44 45.87
C ASN A 5 26.16 6.57 44.66
N SER A 6 25.34 6.47 43.62
CA SER A 6 25.70 5.72 42.40
C SER A 6 26.17 6.66 41.30
N GLN A 7 27.44 6.50 40.96
CA GLN A 7 28.23 7.26 40.00
C GLN A 7 27.86 6.93 38.54
N ALA A 8 27.92 7.96 37.70
CA ALA A 8 27.74 7.90 36.25
C ALA A 8 28.99 7.37 35.54
N HIS A 9 28.79 6.54 34.51
CA HIS A 9 29.85 6.08 33.59
C HIS A 9 29.97 7.02 32.37
N PRO A 10 31.18 7.43 31.95
CA PRO A 10 31.36 8.19 30.72
C PRO A 10 31.58 7.28 29.50
N THR A 11 30.72 7.39 28.49
CA THR A 11 30.88 6.74 27.18
C THR A 11 31.85 7.51 26.29
N ARG A 12 32.94 6.83 25.89
CA ARG A 12 33.99 7.32 24.99
C ARG A 12 33.49 7.44 23.55
N TRP A 13 33.75 8.59 22.93
CA TRP A 13 33.49 8.88 21.53
C TRP A 13 34.65 8.34 20.67
N VAL A 14 34.35 7.42 19.75
CA VAL A 14 35.30 6.96 18.72
C VAL A 14 35.05 7.80 17.45
N ARG A 15 36.07 8.55 17.04
CA ARG A 15 36.07 9.32 15.78
C ARG A 15 36.44 8.38 14.63
N LEU A 16 35.54 8.21 13.65
CA LEU A 16 35.86 7.60 12.35
C LEU A 16 36.42 8.67 11.40
N THR A 17 37.66 8.50 10.97
CA THR A 17 38.29 9.25 9.88
C THR A 17 37.94 8.60 8.54
N ALA A 18 37.34 9.38 7.63
CA ALA A 18 37.07 8.99 6.24
C ALA A 18 38.26 9.37 5.34
N LEU A 19 38.76 8.41 4.56
CA LEU A 19 39.86 8.54 3.62
C LEU A 19 39.28 8.85 2.21
N LEU A 20 39.61 10.03 1.66
CA LEU A 20 39.30 10.39 0.26
C LEU A 20 40.31 9.74 -0.69
N LEU A 21 39.83 9.05 -1.73
CA LEU A 21 40.62 8.61 -2.87
C LEU A 21 40.26 9.46 -4.10
N LEU A 22 41.21 10.29 -4.53
CA LEU A 22 41.23 11.05 -5.78
C LEU A 22 41.70 10.13 -6.91
N VAL A 23 40.91 10.03 -7.99
CA VAL A 23 41.33 9.41 -9.26
C VAL A 23 41.52 10.53 -10.28
N SER A 24 42.77 10.72 -10.69
CA SER A 24 43.22 11.69 -11.70
C SER A 24 43.03 11.15 -13.11
N LEU A 25 42.46 11.98 -13.99
CA LEU A 25 42.46 11.79 -15.45
C LEU A 25 43.85 12.10 -16.01
N ALA A 26 44.39 11.20 -16.84
CA ALA A 26 45.50 11.47 -17.74
C ALA A 26 45.04 11.23 -19.19
N ALA A 27 45.14 12.26 -20.01
CA ALA A 27 44.94 12.24 -21.45
C ALA A 27 46.29 12.41 -22.16
N CYS A 28 46.41 11.82 -23.35
CA CYS A 28 47.33 12.02 -24.50
C CYS A 28 47.51 10.62 -25.16
N GLY A 29 47.51 10.39 -26.47
CA GLY A 29 47.60 11.21 -27.68
C GLY A 29 48.38 10.41 -28.75
N GLY A 30 48.01 10.56 -30.03
CA GLY A 30 48.77 10.08 -31.21
C GLY A 30 48.30 8.71 -31.76
N GLY A 31 48.27 8.43 -33.06
CA GLY A 31 48.69 9.12 -34.28
C GLY A 31 48.47 8.12 -35.44
N GLY A 32 48.08 8.59 -36.63
CA GLY A 32 47.60 7.74 -37.74
C GLY A 32 48.65 7.23 -38.72
N SER A 33 48.17 6.49 -39.73
CA SER A 33 48.57 6.39 -41.16
C SER A 33 48.00 5.07 -41.71
N ALA A 34 47.01 5.06 -42.62
CA ALA A 34 47.06 5.28 -44.07
C ALA A 34 47.14 3.95 -44.84
N ASP A 35 46.12 3.64 -45.64
CA ASP A 35 46.27 3.05 -46.98
C ASP A 35 44.96 3.16 -47.77
N GLY A 36 45.11 3.41 -49.07
CA GLY A 36 44.10 3.91 -50.01
C GLY A 36 43.21 2.86 -50.71
N PRO A 37 42.63 3.20 -51.89
CA PRO A 37 41.21 3.00 -52.15
C PRO A 37 40.89 1.77 -53.00
N THR A 38 39.70 1.19 -52.81
CA THR A 38 39.09 0.26 -53.79
C THR A 38 37.61 0.55 -53.98
N ALA A 39 37.19 0.23 -55.21
CA ALA A 39 36.03 0.72 -55.92
C ALA A 39 34.67 0.23 -55.40
N GLY A 40 33.64 0.96 -55.80
CA GLY A 40 32.25 0.83 -55.37
C GLY A 40 31.61 -0.54 -55.55
N ALA A 41 30.80 -0.89 -54.55
CA ALA A 41 29.65 -1.77 -54.68
C ALA A 41 28.51 -1.13 -53.88
N VAL A 42 27.40 -0.79 -54.56
CA VAL A 42 26.21 -0.22 -53.92
C VAL A 42 25.52 -1.34 -53.13
N ALA A 43 25.44 -1.20 -51.82
CA ALA A 43 24.68 -2.10 -50.97
C ALA A 43 23.16 -1.91 -51.20
N PRO A 44 22.34 -2.97 -51.30
CA PRO A 44 20.90 -2.84 -51.42
C PRO A 44 20.29 -2.27 -50.12
N SER A 45 19.30 -1.39 -50.28
CA SER A 45 18.56 -0.76 -49.17
C SER A 45 17.81 -1.82 -48.34
N PRO A 46 17.81 -1.75 -47.00
CA PRO A 46 17.07 -2.69 -46.16
C PRO A 46 15.56 -2.51 -46.33
N ALA A 47 14.83 -3.63 -46.39
CA ALA A 47 13.37 -3.65 -46.48
C ALA A 47 12.73 -3.00 -45.23
N PRO A 48 11.57 -2.32 -45.36
CA PRO A 48 10.90 -1.70 -44.23
C PRO A 48 10.46 -2.75 -43.19
N ALA A 49 10.70 -2.46 -41.92
CA ALA A 49 10.30 -3.31 -40.81
C ALA A 49 8.77 -3.47 -40.77
N PRO A 50 8.24 -4.65 -40.39
CA PRO A 50 6.81 -4.84 -40.24
C PRO A 50 6.26 -3.92 -39.15
N ALA A 51 5.11 -3.30 -39.42
CA ALA A 51 4.42 -2.45 -38.46
C ALA A 51 4.11 -3.22 -37.17
N PRO A 52 4.21 -2.58 -35.98
CA PRO A 52 3.87 -3.23 -34.72
C PRO A 52 2.41 -3.71 -34.76
N ALA A 53 2.18 -4.94 -34.31
CA ALA A 53 0.84 -5.50 -34.19
C ALA A 53 -0.02 -4.59 -33.27
N PRO A 54 -1.32 -4.40 -33.56
CA PRO A 54 -2.21 -3.66 -32.68
C PRO A 54 -2.15 -4.24 -31.27
N GLY A 55 -1.87 -3.39 -30.28
CA GLY A 55 -1.86 -3.79 -28.88
C GLY A 55 -3.19 -4.44 -28.48
N ALA A 56 -3.11 -5.48 -27.64
CA ALA A 56 -4.28 -6.20 -27.15
C ALA A 56 -5.33 -5.21 -26.60
N SER A 57 -6.56 -5.30 -27.10
CA SER A 57 -7.69 -4.56 -26.53
C SER A 57 -7.88 -4.93 -25.07
N PRO A 58 -8.16 -3.97 -24.17
CA PRO A 58 -8.44 -4.28 -22.78
C PRO A 58 -9.66 -5.21 -22.70
N ALA A 59 -9.56 -6.24 -21.85
CA ALA A 59 -10.66 -7.14 -21.57
C ALA A 59 -11.90 -6.35 -21.07
N PRO A 60 -13.13 -6.80 -21.36
CA PRO A 60 -14.34 -6.11 -20.92
C PRO A 60 -14.35 -5.96 -19.39
N SER A 61 -14.59 -4.73 -18.92
CA SER A 61 -14.74 -4.42 -17.51
C SER A 61 -15.96 -5.12 -16.93
N VAL A 62 -15.76 -5.87 -15.84
CA VAL A 62 -16.87 -6.48 -15.09
C VAL A 62 -17.70 -5.33 -14.48
N PRO A 63 -19.03 -5.29 -14.67
CA PRO A 63 -19.87 -4.26 -14.06
C PRO A 63 -19.64 -4.17 -12.55
N GLY A 64 -19.31 -2.97 -12.05
CA GLY A 64 -19.00 -2.74 -10.64
C GLY A 64 -17.53 -2.95 -10.24
N ALA A 65 -16.66 -3.37 -11.17
CA ALA A 65 -15.21 -3.41 -10.91
C ALA A 65 -14.62 -2.00 -10.81
N LEU A 66 -13.78 -1.79 -9.80
CA LEU A 66 -13.04 -0.56 -9.55
C LEU A 66 -11.60 -0.62 -10.09
N SER A 67 -11.19 -1.76 -10.62
CA SER A 67 -9.87 -1.99 -11.21
C SER A 67 -9.96 -2.91 -12.43
N PRO A 68 -8.89 -3.04 -13.23
CA PRO A 68 -8.72 -4.16 -14.14
C PRO A 68 -8.80 -5.51 -13.41
N THR A 69 -8.99 -6.59 -14.18
CA THR A 69 -8.86 -7.94 -13.65
C THR A 69 -7.40 -8.37 -13.65
N TYR A 70 -6.95 -8.83 -12.49
CA TYR A 70 -5.64 -9.43 -12.26
C TYR A 70 -5.76 -10.95 -12.25
N THR A 71 -4.65 -11.64 -12.49
CA THR A 71 -4.54 -13.10 -12.47
C THR A 71 -3.34 -13.50 -11.62
N GLY A 72 -3.45 -14.61 -10.92
CA GLY A 72 -2.38 -15.18 -10.12
C GLY A 72 -2.80 -16.51 -9.51
N GLU A 73 -2.14 -16.92 -8.44
CA GLU A 73 -2.47 -18.11 -7.67
C GLU A 73 -3.07 -17.73 -6.32
N GLY A 74 -4.09 -18.47 -5.89
CA GLY A 74 -4.66 -18.39 -4.55
C GLY A 74 -4.10 -19.50 -3.67
N THR A 75 -3.69 -19.16 -2.45
CA THR A 75 -3.42 -20.11 -1.35
C THR A 75 -4.27 -19.75 -0.13
N PHE A 76 -4.03 -20.39 1.02
CA PHE A 76 -4.67 -20.00 2.26
C PHE A 76 -3.78 -20.13 3.50
N TYR A 77 -4.15 -19.36 4.53
CA TYR A 77 -3.51 -19.37 5.84
C TYR A 77 -4.53 -19.25 6.99
N GLY A 78 -4.07 -19.49 8.22
CA GLY A 78 -4.82 -19.36 9.46
C GLY A 78 -5.08 -17.91 9.86
N ALA A 79 -5.84 -17.18 9.03
CA ALA A 79 -6.11 -15.76 9.23
C ALA A 79 -6.99 -15.49 10.46
N THR A 80 -6.63 -14.48 11.25
CA THR A 80 -7.47 -13.92 12.34
C THR A 80 -8.22 -12.65 11.92
N GLY A 81 -7.90 -12.11 10.73
CA GLY A 81 -8.35 -10.81 10.24
C GLY A 81 -7.48 -9.63 10.69
N GLU A 82 -6.48 -9.89 11.54
CA GLU A 82 -5.33 -9.02 11.75
C GLU A 82 -4.36 -9.11 10.57
N GLY A 83 -3.27 -8.37 10.64
CA GLY A 83 -2.21 -8.39 9.64
C GLY A 83 -1.46 -7.07 9.58
N ASN A 84 -0.64 -6.91 8.54
CA ASN A 84 0.16 -5.72 8.29
C ASN A 84 -0.72 -4.45 8.13
N CYS A 85 -2.01 -4.58 7.81
CA CYS A 85 -2.94 -3.45 7.81
C CYS A 85 -3.39 -2.97 9.20
N THR A 86 -2.91 -3.59 10.29
CA THR A 86 -3.18 -3.19 11.68
C THR A 86 -4.66 -3.08 12.03
N PHE A 87 -5.48 -3.99 11.49
CA PHE A 87 -6.85 -4.19 11.96
C PHE A 87 -6.85 -5.10 13.19
N ASP A 88 -7.93 -5.05 13.96
CA ASP A 88 -8.13 -5.95 15.09
C ASP A 88 -8.66 -7.31 14.60
N ALA A 89 -8.48 -8.36 15.38
CA ALA A 89 -9.01 -9.68 15.06
C ALA A 89 -10.53 -9.63 14.81
N SER A 90 -10.97 -10.37 13.79
CA SER A 90 -12.37 -10.43 13.35
C SER A 90 -12.87 -11.88 13.25
N PRO A 91 -12.87 -12.65 14.36
CA PRO A 91 -13.16 -14.09 14.34
C PRO A 91 -14.56 -14.44 13.81
N GLY A 92 -15.50 -13.49 13.80
CA GLY A 92 -16.85 -13.66 13.23
C GLY A 92 -16.99 -13.32 11.74
N ASN A 93 -15.99 -12.72 11.11
CA ASN A 93 -16.02 -12.34 9.69
C ASN A 93 -14.62 -12.46 9.06
N LEU A 94 -14.23 -13.70 8.78
CA LEU A 94 -12.90 -14.03 8.26
C LEU A 94 -12.85 -14.09 6.74
N LEU A 95 -13.71 -13.41 5.99
CA LEU A 95 -13.52 -13.28 4.53
C LEU A 95 -12.45 -12.22 4.25
N VAL A 96 -11.20 -12.61 4.44
CA VAL A 96 -10.03 -11.75 4.33
C VAL A 96 -8.94 -12.39 3.46
N ALA A 97 -7.98 -11.57 3.02
CA ALA A 97 -6.80 -12.03 2.30
C ALA A 97 -5.58 -11.14 2.58
N ALA A 98 -4.40 -11.74 2.38
CA ALA A 98 -3.11 -11.07 2.29
C ALA A 98 -2.71 -10.87 0.82
N MET A 99 -2.12 -9.72 0.51
CA MET A 99 -1.58 -9.41 -0.83
C MET A 99 -0.06 -9.48 -0.86
N ASN A 100 0.51 -9.87 -2.00
CA ASN A 100 1.96 -9.79 -2.22
C ASN A 100 2.49 -8.34 -2.04
N GLY A 101 3.80 -8.19 -1.83
CA GLY A 101 4.42 -6.88 -1.58
C GLY A 101 4.14 -5.82 -2.67
N PRO A 102 4.36 -6.10 -3.96
CA PRO A 102 4.05 -5.17 -5.04
C PRO A 102 2.58 -4.70 -5.05
N ASP A 103 1.63 -5.63 -4.95
CA ASP A 103 0.20 -5.29 -4.99
C ASP A 103 -0.30 -4.69 -3.66
N TYR A 104 0.36 -5.01 -2.54
CA TYR A 104 0.11 -4.36 -1.24
C TYR A 104 0.39 -2.86 -1.28
N ALA A 105 1.31 -2.42 -2.16
CA ALA A 105 1.55 -1.02 -2.48
C ALA A 105 1.70 -0.12 -1.24
N GLY A 106 2.48 -0.58 -0.24
CA GLY A 106 2.71 0.16 1.00
C GLY A 106 1.44 0.45 1.79
N SER A 107 0.52 -0.51 1.88
CA SER A 107 -0.79 -0.44 2.55
C SER A 107 -1.88 0.36 1.83
N ALA A 108 -1.64 0.82 0.60
CA ALA A 108 -2.66 1.50 -0.19
C ALA A 108 -3.92 0.63 -0.39
N VAL A 109 -3.77 -0.70 -0.36
CA VAL A 109 -4.85 -1.69 -0.49
C VAL A 109 -5.58 -2.06 0.80
N CYS A 110 -5.08 -1.61 1.95
CA CYS A 110 -5.64 -2.02 3.22
C CYS A 110 -7.10 -1.59 3.38
N GLY A 111 -7.94 -2.54 3.79
CA GLY A 111 -9.38 -2.34 3.94
C GLY A 111 -10.17 -2.33 2.64
N GLN A 112 -9.51 -2.39 1.47
CA GLN A 112 -10.21 -2.58 0.20
C GLN A 112 -10.82 -3.97 0.10
N PHE A 113 -11.83 -4.12 -0.76
CA PHE A 113 -12.45 -5.41 -1.06
C PHE A 113 -12.10 -5.84 -2.48
N VAL A 114 -11.83 -7.13 -2.64
CA VAL A 114 -11.60 -7.75 -3.94
C VAL A 114 -12.55 -8.92 -4.14
N ALA A 115 -13.11 -9.01 -5.35
CA ALA A 115 -13.87 -10.18 -5.78
C ALA A 115 -12.89 -11.17 -6.40
N VAL A 116 -12.72 -12.34 -5.77
CA VAL A 116 -11.81 -13.40 -6.18
C VAL A 116 -12.62 -14.53 -6.79
N THR A 117 -12.27 -14.96 -8.00
CA THR A 117 -12.83 -16.15 -8.63
C THR A 117 -11.77 -17.24 -8.72
N GLY A 118 -12.09 -18.44 -8.24
CA GLY A 118 -11.31 -19.65 -8.43
C GLY A 118 -12.13 -20.77 -9.09
N PRO A 119 -11.61 -22.01 -9.11
CA PRO A 119 -12.22 -23.12 -9.86
C PRO A 119 -13.66 -23.49 -9.47
N LYS A 120 -14.06 -23.30 -8.21
CA LYS A 120 -15.39 -23.70 -7.70
C LYS A 120 -16.38 -22.55 -7.58
N GLY A 121 -15.93 -21.30 -7.68
CA GLY A 121 -16.80 -20.16 -7.44
C GLY A 121 -16.05 -18.87 -7.19
N ALA A 122 -16.76 -17.91 -6.59
CA ALA A 122 -16.23 -16.60 -6.27
C ALA A 122 -16.55 -16.20 -4.83
N VAL A 123 -15.70 -15.35 -4.27
CA VAL A 123 -15.85 -14.77 -2.93
C VAL A 123 -15.36 -13.33 -2.95
N THR A 124 -16.00 -12.45 -2.17
CA THR A 124 -15.47 -11.12 -1.90
C THR A 124 -14.73 -11.15 -0.57
N VAL A 125 -13.49 -10.66 -0.55
CA VAL A 125 -12.64 -10.63 0.65
C VAL A 125 -12.12 -9.22 0.90
N ARG A 126 -11.92 -8.88 2.18
CA ARG A 126 -11.25 -7.65 2.60
C ARG A 126 -9.74 -7.88 2.70
N ILE A 127 -8.94 -6.94 2.23
CA ILE A 127 -7.49 -7.01 2.37
C ILE A 127 -7.08 -6.53 3.77
N THR A 128 -6.43 -7.42 4.52
CA THR A 128 -6.03 -7.16 5.91
C THR A 128 -4.54 -7.34 6.17
N ASP A 129 -3.82 -7.92 5.22
CA ASP A 129 -2.44 -8.32 5.45
C ASP A 129 -1.58 -8.26 4.19
N GLN A 130 -0.28 -8.45 4.39
CA GLN A 130 0.71 -8.62 3.35
C GLN A 130 1.29 -10.04 3.43
N CYS A 131 1.46 -10.68 2.27
CA CYS A 131 2.17 -11.94 2.10
C CYS A 131 3.53 -11.66 1.43
N PRO A 132 4.64 -11.49 2.19
CA PRO A 132 5.93 -11.10 1.64
C PRO A 132 6.50 -12.08 0.59
N GLU A 133 6.17 -13.36 0.71
CA GLU A 133 6.63 -14.44 -0.15
C GLU A 133 5.78 -14.67 -1.40
N CYS A 134 4.56 -14.08 -1.46
CA CYS A 134 3.64 -14.24 -2.58
C CYS A 134 4.16 -13.50 -3.83
N LYS A 135 3.86 -14.03 -5.01
CA LYS A 135 4.19 -13.38 -6.28
C LYS A 135 3.14 -12.31 -6.62
N THR A 136 3.49 -11.37 -7.50
CA THR A 136 2.52 -10.41 -8.06
C THR A 136 1.31 -11.15 -8.64
N GLY A 137 0.11 -10.67 -8.31
CA GLY A 137 -1.17 -11.31 -8.65
C GLY A 137 -1.64 -12.39 -7.68
N ASP A 138 -0.76 -12.95 -6.85
CA ASP A 138 -1.15 -13.99 -5.87
C ASP A 138 -1.88 -13.36 -4.67
N LEU A 139 -2.86 -14.10 -4.14
CA LEU A 139 -3.57 -13.79 -2.89
C LEU A 139 -3.49 -14.96 -1.92
N ASP A 140 -3.15 -14.68 -0.66
CA ASP A 140 -3.22 -15.68 0.41
C ASP A 140 -4.49 -15.47 1.22
N LEU A 141 -5.48 -16.34 1.00
CA LEU A 141 -6.85 -16.17 1.51
C LEU A 141 -6.96 -16.72 2.93
N SER A 142 -7.98 -16.29 3.68
CA SER A 142 -8.36 -17.11 4.84
C SER A 142 -8.84 -18.49 4.38
N GLU A 143 -8.69 -19.50 5.23
CA GLU A 143 -9.25 -20.84 5.01
C GLU A 143 -10.74 -20.80 4.62
N SER A 144 -11.51 -19.95 5.29
CA SER A 144 -12.95 -19.80 5.05
C SER A 144 -13.28 -19.16 3.69
N ALA A 145 -12.42 -18.28 3.17
CA ALA A 145 -12.56 -17.69 1.84
C ALA A 145 -12.09 -18.66 0.76
N PHE A 146 -10.97 -19.35 0.98
CA PHE A 146 -10.43 -20.33 0.03
C PHE A 146 -11.41 -21.48 -0.22
N ALA A 147 -12.05 -21.99 0.82
CA ALA A 147 -13.05 -23.05 0.72
C ALA A 147 -14.26 -22.70 -0.16
N ARG A 148 -14.52 -21.40 -0.42
CA ARG A 148 -15.58 -20.93 -1.33
C ARG A 148 -15.17 -20.96 -2.80
N ILE A 149 -13.88 -20.91 -3.09
CA ILE A 149 -13.35 -20.85 -4.46
C ILE A 149 -12.65 -22.14 -4.90
N ALA A 150 -12.24 -23.00 -3.97
CA ALA A 150 -11.50 -24.23 -4.25
C ALA A 150 -11.72 -25.30 -3.17
N ASP A 151 -11.32 -26.54 -3.46
CA ASP A 151 -11.21 -27.58 -2.44
C ASP A 151 -9.92 -27.34 -1.64
N PRO A 152 -9.95 -27.22 -0.30
CA PRO A 152 -8.75 -27.01 0.52
C PRO A 152 -7.63 -28.01 0.24
N VAL A 153 -7.93 -29.25 -0.17
CA VAL A 153 -6.92 -30.26 -0.50
C VAL A 153 -6.02 -29.85 -1.67
N ALA A 154 -6.49 -28.97 -2.55
CA ALA A 154 -5.70 -28.48 -3.67
C ALA A 154 -4.51 -27.62 -3.20
N GLY A 155 -4.62 -26.95 -2.05
CA GLY A 155 -3.59 -26.09 -1.44
C GLY A 155 -3.31 -24.78 -2.19
N ARG A 156 -3.30 -24.83 -3.52
CA ARG A 156 -3.04 -23.72 -4.43
C ARG A 156 -3.88 -23.87 -5.69
N VAL A 157 -4.50 -22.79 -6.16
CA VAL A 157 -5.31 -22.80 -7.39
C VAL A 157 -5.10 -21.52 -8.21
N PRO A 158 -5.30 -21.56 -9.54
CA PRO A 158 -5.35 -20.33 -10.33
C PRO A 158 -6.56 -19.49 -9.93
N ILE A 159 -6.36 -18.19 -9.80
CA ILE A 159 -7.39 -17.21 -9.49
C ILE A 159 -7.37 -16.02 -10.45
N ARG A 160 -8.51 -15.36 -10.54
CA ARG A 160 -8.64 -14.01 -11.09
C ARG A 160 -9.33 -13.12 -10.07
N TRP A 161 -8.95 -11.86 -10.00
CA TRP A 161 -9.55 -10.93 -9.05
C TRP A 161 -9.55 -9.49 -9.55
N HIS A 162 -10.45 -8.68 -8.99
CA HIS A 162 -10.50 -7.23 -9.21
C HIS A 162 -11.07 -6.55 -7.97
N VAL A 163 -10.76 -5.26 -7.80
CA VAL A 163 -11.28 -4.44 -6.71
C VAL A 163 -12.77 -4.18 -6.94
N VAL A 164 -13.56 -4.26 -5.86
CA VAL A 164 -15.01 -3.99 -5.85
C VAL A 164 -15.38 -3.09 -4.67
N PRO A 165 -16.52 -2.39 -4.70
CA PRO A 165 -17.05 -1.75 -3.50
C PRO A 165 -17.32 -2.77 -2.39
N GLY A 166 -16.98 -2.42 -1.16
CA GLY A 166 -17.28 -3.22 0.01
C GLY A 166 -18.77 -3.23 0.35
N ASP A 167 -19.30 -4.41 0.66
CA ASP A 167 -20.64 -4.55 1.25
C ASP A 167 -20.56 -4.28 2.76
N VAL A 168 -20.50 -3.01 3.11
CA VAL A 168 -20.38 -2.52 4.48
C VAL A 168 -21.64 -1.78 4.90
N THR A 169 -22.01 -1.92 6.18
CA THR A 169 -23.11 -1.18 6.79
C THR A 169 -22.58 -0.10 7.74
N GLY A 170 -23.30 1.02 7.82
CA GLY A 170 -22.95 2.12 8.70
C GLY A 170 -21.86 3.04 8.14
N PRO A 171 -21.51 4.11 8.88
CA PRO A 171 -20.54 5.09 8.45
C PRO A 171 -19.11 4.54 8.49
N VAL A 172 -18.19 5.26 7.85
CA VAL A 172 -16.76 5.09 8.10
C VAL A 172 -16.46 5.29 9.59
N SER A 173 -15.34 4.75 10.06
CA SER A 173 -14.82 5.03 11.40
C SER A 173 -13.33 5.32 11.35
N TYR A 174 -12.86 5.98 12.39
CA TYR A 174 -11.49 6.46 12.52
C TYR A 174 -10.89 5.89 13.79
N ARG A 175 -9.76 5.21 13.69
CA ARG A 175 -8.98 4.81 14.87
C ARG A 175 -7.79 5.74 15.00
N TYR A 176 -7.70 6.45 16.12
CA TYR A 176 -6.43 7.04 16.53
C TYR A 176 -5.52 5.91 17.02
N LYS A 177 -4.29 5.88 16.51
CA LYS A 177 -3.30 4.87 16.93
C LYS A 177 -2.95 5.06 18.41
N GLU A 178 -2.54 3.99 19.08
CA GLU A 178 -1.84 4.09 20.35
C GLU A 178 -0.62 5.01 20.22
N GLY A 179 -0.46 5.91 21.18
CA GLY A 179 0.50 7.00 21.20
C GLY A 179 0.01 8.30 20.55
N SER A 180 -1.19 8.31 19.93
CA SER A 180 -1.73 9.53 19.33
C SER A 180 -2.06 10.58 20.38
N SER A 181 -1.68 11.81 20.08
CA SER A 181 -2.00 13.01 20.84
C SER A 181 -1.93 14.23 19.92
N ARG A 182 -2.21 15.43 20.42
CA ARG A 182 -1.98 16.65 19.63
C ARG A 182 -0.52 16.85 19.19
N TRP A 183 0.44 16.13 19.79
CA TRP A 183 1.87 16.24 19.44
C TRP A 183 2.28 15.33 18.28
N TRP A 184 1.52 14.27 18.06
CA TRP A 184 1.77 13.25 17.04
C TRP A 184 0.44 12.56 16.75
N VAL A 185 -0.05 12.68 15.52
CA VAL A 185 -1.39 12.19 15.15
C VAL A 185 -1.23 11.04 14.16
N ALA A 186 -1.84 9.89 14.47
CA ALA A 186 -1.96 8.79 13.52
C ALA A 186 -3.40 8.31 13.44
N ILE A 187 -3.97 8.33 12.23
CA ILE A 187 -5.36 7.98 11.98
C ILE A 187 -5.44 6.83 10.99
N GLN A 188 -6.12 5.75 11.36
CA GLN A 188 -6.54 4.69 10.45
C GLN A 188 -8.01 4.90 10.09
N VAL A 189 -8.31 4.88 8.80
CA VAL A 189 -9.69 4.88 8.29
C VAL A 189 -10.18 3.44 8.21
N ARG A 190 -11.38 3.19 8.70
CA ARG A 190 -12.01 1.87 8.83
C ARG A 190 -13.42 1.90 8.25
N ASN A 191 -13.97 0.71 7.99
CA ASN A 191 -15.33 0.50 7.49
C ASN A 191 -15.65 1.36 6.25
N HIS A 192 -14.73 1.48 5.30
CA HIS A 192 -14.93 2.27 4.10
C HIS A 192 -15.34 1.38 2.92
N ARG A 193 -16.39 1.79 2.21
CA ARG A 193 -16.92 1.07 1.05
C ARG A 193 -16.00 1.13 -0.16
N LEU A 194 -15.37 2.28 -0.37
CA LEU A 194 -14.43 2.50 -1.48
C LEU A 194 -12.99 2.55 -0.96
N PRO A 195 -11.99 2.22 -1.80
CA PRO A 195 -10.59 2.40 -1.45
C PRO A 195 -10.24 3.82 -1.03
N ILE A 196 -9.53 4.01 0.08
CA ILE A 196 -9.08 5.33 0.53
C ILE A 196 -7.76 5.68 -0.16
N THR A 197 -7.74 6.78 -0.90
CA THR A 197 -6.58 7.26 -1.65
C THR A 197 -5.86 8.41 -0.94
N GLY A 198 -6.52 9.10 0.00
CA GLY A 198 -5.90 10.18 0.75
C GLY A 198 -6.63 10.53 2.04
N LEU A 199 -5.90 11.18 2.94
CA LEU A 199 -6.42 11.78 4.15
C LEU A 199 -5.73 13.13 4.37
N GLU A 200 -6.54 14.14 4.69
CA GLU A 200 -6.10 15.45 5.10
C GLU A 200 -6.69 15.78 6.47
N ILE A 201 -5.95 16.54 7.27
CA ILE A 201 -6.40 17.03 8.57
C ILE A 201 -6.46 18.54 8.57
N LYS A 202 -7.42 19.11 9.30
CA LYS A 202 -7.52 20.54 9.54
C LYS A 202 -7.69 20.76 11.04
N PRO A 203 -6.58 21.11 11.74
CA PRO A 203 -6.60 21.37 13.18
C PRO A 203 -7.57 22.51 13.56
N SER A 204 -8.07 22.47 14.78
CA SER A 204 -8.89 23.55 15.34
C SER A 204 -8.25 24.92 15.13
N GLY A 205 -9.02 25.87 14.59
CA GLY A 205 -8.56 27.23 14.30
C GLY A 205 -7.66 27.37 13.07
N SER A 206 -7.25 26.29 12.40
CA SER A 206 -6.53 26.36 11.13
C SER A 206 -7.45 26.83 10.00
N ALA A 207 -6.92 27.59 9.04
CA ALA A 207 -7.59 27.84 7.77
C ALA A 207 -7.34 26.70 6.76
N ASP A 208 -6.16 26.09 6.84
CA ASP A 208 -5.61 25.20 5.82
C ASP A 208 -5.80 23.72 6.15
N TRP A 209 -5.92 22.93 5.09
CA TRP A 209 -5.85 21.47 5.12
C TRP A 209 -4.40 21.01 4.99
N ILE A 210 -4.04 20.01 5.78
CA ILE A 210 -2.71 19.39 5.79
C ILE A 210 -2.87 17.98 5.23
N ALA A 211 -2.24 17.70 4.09
CA ALA A 211 -2.14 16.35 3.55
C ALA A 211 -1.29 15.47 4.47
N VAL A 212 -1.79 14.28 4.79
CA VAL A 212 -1.14 13.34 5.69
C VAL A 212 -0.71 12.11 4.90
N ALA A 213 0.54 11.69 5.07
CA ALA A 213 1.08 10.53 4.36
C ALA A 213 0.62 9.23 5.02
N ARG A 214 0.26 8.24 4.19
CA ARG A 214 -0.04 6.87 4.61
C ARG A 214 1.28 6.11 4.85
N THR A 215 1.36 5.37 5.95
CA THR A 215 2.46 4.45 6.26
C THR A 215 2.22 3.07 5.68
N ASP A 216 3.21 2.18 5.73
CA ASP A 216 3.11 0.78 5.31
C ASP A 216 2.24 -0.11 6.21
N TYR A 217 1.78 0.41 7.35
CA TYR A 217 0.92 -0.30 8.30
C TYR A 217 -0.52 0.29 8.40
N ASN A 218 -0.97 0.97 7.34
CA ASN A 218 -2.34 1.49 7.19
C ASN A 218 -2.74 2.57 8.21
N TYR A 219 -1.82 3.47 8.55
CA TYR A 219 -2.15 4.70 9.26
C TYR A 219 -1.68 5.91 8.46
N PHE A 220 -2.43 7.00 8.55
CA PHE A 220 -2.01 8.31 8.09
C PHE A 220 -1.37 9.06 9.25
N VAL A 221 -0.09 9.41 9.13
CA VAL A 221 0.70 9.96 10.24
C VAL A 221 1.11 11.42 9.99
N HIS A 222 0.72 12.29 10.91
CA HIS A 222 1.20 13.67 11.01
C HIS A 222 2.13 13.80 12.24
N PRO A 223 3.46 13.90 12.04
CA PRO A 223 4.43 13.78 13.12
C PRO A 223 4.74 15.11 13.82
N SER A 224 3.82 16.07 13.80
CA SER A 224 4.05 17.42 14.31
C SER A 224 2.88 17.88 15.19
N ALA A 225 3.18 18.85 16.05
CA ALA A 225 2.21 19.40 16.98
C ALA A 225 1.09 20.15 16.24
N ILE A 226 -0.14 19.92 16.66
CA ILE A 226 -1.33 20.65 16.23
C ILE A 226 -1.98 21.42 17.40
N ALA A 227 -2.84 22.37 17.08
CA ALA A 227 -3.61 23.10 18.09
C ALA A 227 -4.52 22.17 18.91
N THR A 228 -4.78 22.54 20.16
CA THR A 228 -5.73 21.84 21.04
C THR A 228 -7.17 21.96 20.50
N GLY A 229 -7.99 20.94 20.77
CA GLY A 229 -9.38 20.88 20.37
C GLY A 229 -9.66 19.87 19.25
N PRO A 230 -10.89 19.86 18.72
CA PRO A 230 -11.33 18.91 17.71
C PRO A 230 -10.53 19.06 16.40
N LEU A 231 -10.52 17.98 15.63
CA LEU A 231 -9.81 17.87 14.37
C LEU A 231 -10.81 17.60 13.24
N GLN A 232 -10.84 18.44 12.22
CA GLN A 232 -11.54 18.07 11.00
C GLN A 232 -10.67 17.12 10.18
N VAL A 233 -11.29 16.10 9.60
CA VAL A 233 -10.63 15.15 8.70
C VAL A 233 -11.36 15.16 7.37
N ARG A 234 -10.61 15.12 6.27
CA ARG A 234 -11.13 14.90 4.93
C ARG A 234 -10.48 13.65 4.36
N ILE A 235 -11.30 12.64 4.09
CA ILE A 235 -10.84 11.42 3.42
C ILE A 235 -11.27 11.45 1.96
N THR A 236 -10.38 11.01 1.08
CA THR A 236 -10.62 10.90 -0.35
C THR A 236 -10.63 9.43 -0.74
N ALA A 237 -11.66 9.01 -1.46
CA ALA A 237 -11.78 7.67 -2.01
C ALA A 237 -11.29 7.61 -3.46
N LEU A 238 -11.09 6.38 -3.95
CA LEU A 238 -10.92 6.10 -5.37
C LEU A 238 -12.08 6.70 -6.17
N GLY A 239 -11.76 7.36 -7.28
CA GLY A 239 -12.72 8.16 -8.05
C GLY A 239 -12.88 9.61 -7.58
N GLY A 240 -12.23 10.00 -6.49
CA GLY A 240 -12.14 11.41 -6.04
C GLY A 240 -13.28 11.87 -5.13
N ALA A 241 -14.22 11.00 -4.77
CA ALA A 241 -15.25 11.32 -3.78
C ALA A 241 -14.59 11.62 -2.42
N THR A 242 -15.15 12.58 -1.68
CA THR A 242 -14.63 12.98 -0.36
C THR A 242 -15.70 12.91 0.72
N LEU A 243 -15.27 12.60 1.94
CA LEU A 243 -16.06 12.77 3.17
C LEU A 243 -15.30 13.68 4.12
N ILE A 244 -16.03 14.57 4.79
CA ILE A 244 -15.48 15.45 5.82
C ILE A 244 -16.18 15.14 7.13
N ASP A 245 -15.40 14.83 8.17
CA ASP A 245 -15.86 14.53 9.51
C ASP A 245 -15.13 15.38 10.54
N THR A 246 -15.73 15.53 11.72
CA THR A 246 -15.10 16.19 12.87
C THR A 246 -14.82 15.16 13.96
N LEU A 247 -13.55 14.93 14.24
CA LEU A 247 -13.08 14.05 15.30
C LEU A 247 -12.84 14.86 16.58
N PRO A 248 -12.93 14.23 17.77
CA PRO A 248 -12.41 14.81 19.00
C PRO A 248 -10.90 15.07 18.88
N GLU A 249 -10.36 15.82 19.85
CA GLU A 249 -8.92 16.01 19.98
C GLU A 249 -8.21 14.65 19.93
N PRO A 250 -7.09 14.52 19.18
CA PRO A 250 -6.39 13.25 19.08
C PRO A 250 -6.02 12.68 20.45
N SER A 251 -6.37 11.41 20.64
CA SER A 251 -6.21 10.71 21.91
C SER A 251 -5.79 9.25 21.70
N ASP A 252 -5.21 8.67 22.73
CA ASP A 252 -4.60 7.34 22.70
C ASP A 252 -5.60 6.22 22.40
N GLY A 253 -5.44 5.55 21.26
CA GLY A 253 -6.10 4.26 20.95
C GLY A 253 -7.62 4.30 20.71
N VAL A 254 -8.26 5.47 20.64
CA VAL A 254 -9.73 5.55 20.55
C VAL A 254 -10.25 5.34 19.13
N VAL A 255 -11.46 4.78 19.03
CA VAL A 255 -12.23 4.67 17.78
C VAL A 255 -13.38 5.67 17.80
N VAL A 256 -13.51 6.42 16.71
CA VAL A 256 -14.51 7.47 16.52
C VAL A 256 -15.35 7.13 15.31
N ALA A 257 -16.67 7.18 15.44
CA ALA A 257 -17.58 7.03 14.29
C ALA A 257 -17.56 8.30 13.42
N GLY A 258 -17.49 8.12 12.11
CA GLY A 258 -17.77 9.19 11.15
C GLY A 258 -19.27 9.41 10.96
N ALA A 259 -19.64 10.40 10.16
CA ALA A 259 -21.04 10.76 9.90
C ALA A 259 -21.63 10.08 8.66
N GLY A 260 -20.80 9.53 7.77
CA GLY A 260 -21.27 9.04 6.46
C GLY A 260 -20.46 7.89 5.87
N GLN A 261 -20.86 7.48 4.68
CA GLN A 261 -20.23 6.42 3.88
C GLN A 261 -20.13 6.88 2.43
N PHE A 262 -19.14 6.38 1.69
CA PHE A 262 -19.08 6.59 0.25
C PHE A 262 -20.24 5.86 -0.47
N PRO A 263 -20.69 6.32 -1.63
CA PRO A 263 -21.77 5.67 -2.40
C PRO A 263 -21.43 4.25 -2.87
#